data_AF-A0A2V8S435-F1
#
_entry.id   AF-A0A2V8S435-F1
#
_cell.length_a   1.000
_cell.length_b   1.000
_cell.length_c   1.000
_cell.angle_alpha   90.00
_cell.angle_beta   90.00
_cell.angle_gamma   90.00
#
_symmetry.space_group_name_H-M   'P 1'
#
loop_
_entity.id
_entity.type
_entity.pdbx_description
1 polymer ?
#
loop_
_entity_poly.entity_id
_entity_poly.type
_entity_poly.pdbx_seq_one_letter_code
_entity_poly.pdbx_strand_id
1 'polypeptide(L)'
;MFSALVLVAGPLIVGVLPIMAAAVILPPCKEEIYSWAREQKAAWSGGMDQSGFAQAVAELSRAQDIPFFDLKPQLDAAARQSYEQTGALLWWHDDTHMNAQGHRAIVNAVYEQLLSGLLSEHQQTTVR
;
A
#
# COMPACT_ATOMS: atom_id res chain seq x y z
N MET A 1 3.74 8.30 13.80
CA MET A 1 2.50 8.93 13.30
C MET A 1 2.04 8.08 12.13
N PHE A 2 0.96 7.32 12.29
CA PHE A 2 0.47 6.41 11.25
C PHE A 2 -0.43 7.20 10.28
N SER A 3 -0.14 7.15 8.99
CA SER A 3 -1.00 7.74 7.96
C SER A 3 -1.74 6.62 7.23
N ALA A 4 -3.04 6.49 7.49
CA ALA A 4 -3.93 5.65 6.70
C ALA A 4 -4.58 6.52 5.62
N LEU A 5 -4.56 6.06 4.36
CA LEU A 5 -5.24 6.74 3.26
C LEU A 5 -6.55 6.01 2.97
N VAL A 6 -7.67 6.72 3.07
CA VAL A 6 -8.97 6.25 2.61
C VAL A 6 -9.18 6.80 1.21
N LEU A 7 -9.28 5.91 0.22
CA LEU A 7 -9.60 6.31 -1.15
C LEU A 7 -11.12 6.20 -1.38
N VAL A 8 -11.71 7.27 -1.91
CA VAL A 8 -13.13 7.34 -2.27
C VAL A 8 -13.22 7.62 -3.77
N ALA A 9 -13.65 6.63 -4.57
CA ALA A 9 -13.85 6.81 -6.01
C ALA A 9 -15.25 7.39 -6.31
N GLY A 10 -15.30 8.46 -7.12
CA GLY A 10 -16.55 9.12 -7.58
C GLY A 10 -17.12 8.51 -8.88
N PRO A 11 -18.37 8.85 -9.27
CA PRO A 11 -19.19 7.98 -10.10
C PRO A 11 -18.97 8.10 -11.61
N LEU A 12 -19.15 6.97 -12.31
CA LEU A 12 -19.53 6.90 -13.72
C LEU A 12 -21.05 7.10 -13.82
N ILE A 13 -21.48 8.18 -14.48
CA ILE A 13 -22.91 8.51 -14.62
C ILE A 13 -23.53 7.65 -15.72
N VAL A 14 -24.21 6.55 -15.34
CA VAL A 14 -25.42 6.05 -15.99
C VAL A 14 -26.31 5.35 -14.93
N GLY A 15 -27.33 6.05 -14.41
CA GLY A 15 -28.61 5.45 -14.03
C GLY A 15 -28.73 4.53 -12.79
N VAL A 16 -27.73 4.36 -11.93
CA VAL A 16 -27.86 3.61 -10.67
C VAL A 16 -27.19 4.41 -9.55
N LEU A 17 -27.78 4.42 -8.34
CA LEU A 17 -27.22 5.07 -7.14
C LEU A 17 -25.70 4.80 -7.04
N PRO A 18 -24.86 5.82 -6.74
CA PRO A 18 -23.42 5.66 -6.74
C PRO A 18 -23.03 4.63 -5.68
N ILE A 19 -22.54 3.47 -6.11
CA ILE A 19 -21.84 2.54 -5.23
C ILE A 19 -20.52 3.24 -4.91
N MET A 20 -20.46 3.92 -3.76
CA MET A 20 -19.19 4.41 -3.24
C MET A 20 -18.40 3.21 -2.71
N ALA A 21 -17.45 2.73 -3.52
CA ALA A 21 -16.49 1.75 -3.05
C ALA A 21 -15.41 2.46 -2.21
N ALA A 22 -15.23 1.99 -0.98
CA ALA A 22 -14.18 2.45 -0.09
C ALA A 22 -13.21 1.29 0.17
N ALA A 23 -11.91 1.60 0.27
CA ALA A 23 -10.88 0.66 0.66
C ALA A 23 -9.94 1.29 1.67
N VAL A 24 -9.40 0.47 2.57
CA VAL A 24 -8.34 0.87 3.49
C VAL A 24 -7.00 0.54 2.84
N ILE A 25 -6.18 1.57 2.65
CA ILE A 25 -4.84 1.43 2.11
C ILE A 25 -3.84 1.81 3.20
N LEU A 26 -2.96 0.87 3.52
CA LEU A 26 -1.98 1.04 4.59
C LEU A 26 -0.56 1.04 4.03
N PRO A 27 0.07 2.22 3.86
CA PRO A 27 1.50 2.28 3.67
C PRO A 27 2.25 1.89 4.96
N PRO A 28 3.39 1.17 4.86
CA PRO A 28 4.27 0.93 5.98
C PRO A 28 4.91 2.24 6.47
N CYS A 29 5.40 2.26 7.69
CA CYS A 29 6.28 3.32 8.16
C CYS A 29 7.71 3.16 7.63
N LYS A 30 8.48 4.24 7.72
CA LYS A 30 9.90 4.28 7.30
C LYS A 30 10.72 3.20 8.00
N GLU A 31 10.45 2.97 9.28
CA GLU A 31 11.16 2.02 10.13
C GLU A 31 10.86 0.56 9.78
N GLU A 32 9.70 0.27 9.18
CA GLU A 32 9.39 -1.06 8.68
C GLU A 32 10.23 -1.40 7.45
N ILE A 33 10.34 -0.46 6.49
CA ILE A 33 11.12 -0.64 5.25
C ILE A 33 12.64 -0.63 5.52
N TYR A 34 13.12 0.31 6.34
CA TYR A 34 14.55 0.48 6.61
C TYR A 34 14.97 -0.10 7.97
N SER A 35 14.25 -1.13 8.45
CA SER A 35 14.56 -1.81 9.71
C SER A 35 16.01 -2.31 9.77
N TRP A 36 16.54 -2.81 8.64
CA TRP A 36 17.94 -3.25 8.51
C TRP A 36 18.95 -2.13 8.82
N ALA A 37 18.69 -0.90 8.38
CA ALA A 37 19.59 0.23 8.61
C ALA A 37 19.57 0.64 10.08
N ARG A 38 18.37 0.70 10.67
CA ARG A 38 18.15 1.00 12.09
C ARG A 38 18.82 -0.05 13.00
N GLU A 39 18.75 -1.31 12.61
CA GLU A 39 19.25 -2.44 13.40
C GLU A 39 20.72 -2.80 13.09
N GLN A 40 21.37 -2.04 12.20
CA GLN A 40 22.75 -2.29 11.76
C GLN A 40 22.95 -3.72 11.22
N LYS A 41 21.96 -4.23 10.49
CA LYS A 41 21.98 -5.54 9.84
C LYS A 41 22.28 -5.40 8.34
N ALA A 42 22.50 -6.54 7.69
CA ALA A 42 22.65 -6.60 6.24
C ALA A 42 21.44 -5.94 5.54
N ALA A 43 21.70 -5.20 4.45
CA ALA A 43 20.64 -4.53 3.72
C ALA A 43 19.53 -5.50 3.32
N TRP A 44 18.28 -5.09 3.52
CA TRP A 44 17.09 -5.91 3.21
C TRP A 44 16.96 -7.20 4.00
N SER A 45 17.67 -7.35 5.13
CA SER A 45 17.47 -8.48 6.05
C SER A 45 16.23 -8.32 6.94
N GLY A 46 15.41 -7.29 6.72
CA GLY A 46 14.17 -7.06 7.44
C GLY A 46 13.12 -8.12 7.09
N GLY A 47 12.24 -8.42 8.04
CA GLY A 47 11.13 -9.35 7.81
C GLY A 47 10.06 -8.74 6.89
N MET A 48 9.54 -9.55 5.97
CA MET A 48 8.41 -9.19 5.10
C MET A 48 7.04 -9.38 5.75
N ASP A 49 7.02 -9.87 7.00
CA ASP A 49 5.79 -10.10 7.74
C ASP A 49 5.00 -8.81 7.94
N GLN A 50 3.68 -8.90 7.92
CA GLN A 50 2.81 -7.77 8.26
C GLN A 50 3.07 -7.32 9.70
N SER A 51 3.11 -6.01 9.94
CA SER A 51 3.19 -5.51 11.32
C SER A 51 1.93 -5.85 12.10
N GLY A 52 2.05 -5.89 13.43
CA GLY A 52 0.89 -6.07 14.30
C GLY A 52 -0.20 -5.00 14.09
N PHE A 53 0.20 -3.78 13.70
CA PHE A 53 -0.76 -2.74 13.31
C PHE A 53 -1.50 -3.09 12.03
N ALA A 54 -0.78 -3.50 10.97
CA ALA A 54 -1.39 -3.95 9.73
C ALA A 54 -2.35 -5.13 9.94
N GLN A 55 -1.96 -6.10 10.77
CA GLN A 55 -2.82 -7.25 11.13
C GLN A 55 -4.10 -6.78 11.83
N ALA A 56 -4.00 -5.90 12.84
CA ALA A 56 -5.18 -5.38 13.54
C ALA A 56 -6.13 -4.60 12.61
N VAL A 57 -5.59 -3.78 11.70
CA VAL A 57 -6.40 -3.04 10.72
C VAL A 57 -7.03 -3.99 9.70
N ALA A 58 -6.32 -5.03 9.26
CA ALA A 58 -6.85 -6.06 8.37
C ALA A 58 -8.04 -6.80 9.01
N GLU A 59 -7.93 -7.16 10.29
CA GLU A 59 -9.01 -7.81 11.05
C GLU A 59 -10.25 -6.92 11.16
N LEU A 60 -10.07 -5.63 11.49
CA LEU A 60 -11.17 -4.67 11.57
C LEU A 60 -11.83 -4.44 10.20
N SER A 61 -11.03 -4.31 9.14
CA SER A 61 -11.53 -4.09 7.78
C SER A 61 -12.35 -5.28 7.31
N ARG A 62 -11.86 -6.51 7.55
CA ARG A 62 -12.59 -7.76 7.30
C ARG A 62 -13.89 -7.85 8.08
N ALA A 63 -13.92 -7.40 9.33
CA ALA A 63 -15.15 -7.40 10.14
C ALA A 63 -16.22 -6.42 9.62
N GLN A 64 -15.86 -5.49 8.74
CA GLN A 64 -16.75 -4.48 8.16
C GLN A 64 -16.98 -4.68 6.65
N ASP A 65 -16.52 -5.80 6.07
CA ASP A 65 -16.50 -6.04 4.61
C ASP A 65 -15.86 -4.88 3.82
N ILE A 66 -14.82 -4.26 4.38
CA ILE A 66 -14.03 -3.22 3.71
C ILE A 66 -12.75 -3.85 3.16
N PRO A 67 -12.44 -3.73 1.86
CA PRO A 67 -11.17 -4.15 1.29
C PRO A 67 -9.98 -3.50 2.02
N PHE A 68 -8.97 -4.30 2.32
CA PHE A 68 -7.74 -3.85 2.97
C PHE A 68 -6.53 -4.21 2.13
N PHE A 69 -5.67 -3.22 1.88
CA PHE A 69 -4.43 -3.38 1.13
C PHE A 69 -3.25 -2.92 1.97
N ASP A 70 -2.43 -3.89 2.40
CA ASP A 70 -1.12 -3.63 2.97
C ASP A 70 -0.13 -3.38 1.83
N LEU A 71 0.43 -2.16 1.78
CA LEU A 71 1.37 -1.76 0.74
C LEU A 71 2.83 -2.08 1.09
N LYS A 72 3.10 -2.71 2.24
CA LYS A 72 4.47 -3.02 2.66
C LYS A 72 5.25 -3.82 1.59
N PRO A 73 4.70 -4.89 0.99
CA PRO A 73 5.46 -5.66 0.00
C PRO A 73 5.88 -4.83 -1.24
N GLN A 74 4.98 -4.00 -1.75
CA GLN A 74 5.19 -3.19 -2.95
C GLN A 74 6.21 -2.08 -2.66
N LEU A 75 6.12 -1.45 -1.48
CA LEU A 75 7.03 -0.37 -1.09
C LEU A 75 8.42 -0.89 -0.67
N ASP A 76 8.53 -2.09 -0.10
CA ASP A 76 9.82 -2.73 0.14
C ASP A 76 10.54 -3.01 -1.19
N ALA A 77 9.84 -3.63 -2.14
CA ALA A 77 10.39 -3.89 -3.47
C ALA A 77 10.83 -2.60 -4.19
N ALA A 78 9.99 -1.56 -4.16
CA ALA A 78 10.31 -0.26 -4.76
C ALA A 78 11.49 0.43 -4.05
N ALA A 79 11.58 0.34 -2.72
CA ALA A 79 12.68 0.90 -1.95
C ALA A 79 14.00 0.19 -2.25
N ARG A 80 13.95 -1.15 -2.33
CA ARG A 80 15.09 -1.97 -2.70
C ARG A 80 15.61 -1.64 -4.08
N GLN A 81 14.73 -1.64 -5.07
CA GLN A 81 15.10 -1.30 -6.45
C GLN A 81 15.72 0.10 -6.54
N SER A 82 15.09 1.10 -5.92
CA SER A 82 15.58 2.48 -5.91
C SER A 82 16.98 2.60 -5.32
N TYR A 83 17.19 1.95 -4.17
CA TYR A 83 18.47 2.01 -3.47
C TYR A 83 19.58 1.26 -4.22
N GLU A 84 19.29 0.07 -4.74
CA GLU A 84 20.26 -0.72 -5.50
C GLU A 84 20.66 -0.05 -6.81
N GLN A 85 19.75 0.67 -7.47
CA GLN A 85 20.01 1.30 -8.77
C GLN A 85 20.70 2.67 -8.65
N THR A 86 20.28 3.49 -7.68
CA THR A 86 20.73 4.90 -7.62
C THR A 86 21.16 5.35 -6.22
N GLY A 87 21.08 4.49 -5.20
CA GLY A 87 21.28 4.85 -3.81
C GLY A 87 20.16 5.73 -3.22
N ALA A 88 19.05 5.94 -3.95
CA ALA A 88 17.97 6.82 -3.52
C ALA A 88 16.99 6.08 -2.59
N LEU A 89 16.50 6.80 -1.57
CA LEU A 89 15.48 6.34 -0.65
C LEU A 89 14.08 6.80 -1.09
N LEU A 90 13.03 6.11 -0.64
CA LEU A 90 11.64 6.55 -0.83
C LEU A 90 11.18 7.54 0.24
N TRP A 91 11.88 7.60 1.36
CA TRP A 91 11.70 8.58 2.43
C TRP A 91 12.83 9.59 2.42
N TRP A 92 12.57 10.80 2.92
CA TRP A 92 13.66 11.70 3.26
C TRP A 92 14.48 11.13 4.40
N HIS A 93 15.78 11.38 4.39
CA HIS A 93 16.70 10.80 5.37
C HIS A 93 16.38 11.24 6.81
N ASP A 94 16.02 12.50 6.99
CA ASP A 94 15.77 13.18 8.27
C ASP A 94 14.29 13.47 8.54
N ASP A 95 13.40 13.04 7.66
CA ASP A 95 11.95 13.19 7.82
C ASP A 95 11.25 11.83 8.04
N THR A 96 10.04 11.87 8.59
CA THR A 96 9.13 10.72 8.69
C THR A 96 8.28 10.56 7.42
N HIS A 97 8.18 11.59 6.58
CA HIS A 97 7.43 11.58 5.34
C HIS A 97 8.21 10.98 4.18
N MET A 98 7.45 10.41 3.24
CA MET A 98 7.97 10.01 1.94
C MET A 98 8.43 11.24 1.14
N ASN A 99 9.41 11.03 0.28
CA ASN A 99 9.77 12.02 -0.73
C ASN A 99 8.91 11.83 -2.00
N ALA A 100 9.16 12.63 -3.04
CA ALA A 100 8.41 12.55 -4.30
C ALA A 100 8.46 11.16 -4.95
N GLN A 101 9.55 10.41 -4.78
CA GLN A 101 9.67 9.05 -5.28
C GLN A 101 8.83 8.06 -4.47
N GLY A 102 8.81 8.19 -3.15
CA GLY A 102 7.94 7.38 -2.29
C GLY A 102 6.46 7.61 -2.58
N HIS A 103 6.05 8.86 -2.79
CA HIS A 103 4.67 9.16 -3.22
C HIS A 103 4.32 8.51 -4.56
N ARG A 104 5.23 8.53 -5.55
CA ARG A 104 5.02 7.83 -6.82
C ARG A 104 4.90 6.31 -6.63
N ALA A 105 5.71 5.73 -5.74
CA ALA A 105 5.64 4.31 -5.43
C ALA A 105 4.30 3.93 -4.77
N ILE A 106 3.77 4.74 -3.85
CA ILE A 106 2.42 4.55 -3.30
C ILE A 106 1.39 4.57 -4.43
N VAL A 107 1.39 5.60 -5.27
CA VAL A 107 0.37 5.76 -6.33
C VAL A 107 0.37 4.55 -7.27
N ASN A 108 1.55 4.08 -7.67
CA ASN A 108 1.67 2.88 -8.51
C ASN A 108 1.14 1.63 -7.80
N ALA A 109 1.54 1.42 -6.54
CA ALA A 109 1.07 0.26 -5.76
C ALA A 109 -0.45 0.27 -5.59
N VAL A 110 -1.04 1.43 -5.27
CA VAL A 110 -2.49 1.59 -5.16
C VAL A 110 -3.18 1.33 -6.49
N TYR A 111 -2.66 1.90 -7.58
CA TYR A 111 -3.23 1.73 -8.91
C TYR A 111 -3.24 0.25 -9.33
N GLU A 112 -2.15 -0.48 -9.09
CA GLU A 112 -2.08 -1.92 -9.38
C GLU A 112 -3.08 -2.72 -8.56
N GLN A 113 -3.22 -2.42 -7.26
CA GLN A 113 -4.19 -3.11 -6.40
C GLN A 113 -5.64 -2.85 -6.87
N LEU A 114 -5.99 -1.59 -7.16
CA LEU A 114 -7.33 -1.22 -7.62
C LEU A 114 -7.65 -1.85 -8.98
N LEU A 115 -6.73 -1.83 -9.93
CA LEU A 115 -6.91 -2.50 -11.22
C LEU A 115 -7.08 -4.01 -11.06
N SER A 116 -6.29 -4.65 -10.21
CA SER A 116 -6.40 -6.09 -9.97
C SER A 116 -7.76 -6.48 -9.38
N GLY A 117 -8.31 -5.64 -8.50
CA GLY A 117 -9.64 -5.82 -7.92
C GLY A 117 -10.74 -5.66 -8.97
N LEU A 118 -10.70 -4.59 -9.76
CA LEU A 118 -11.68 -4.32 -10.83
C LEU A 118 -11.71 -5.42 -11.91
N LEU A 119 -10.54 -5.97 -12.28
CA LEU A 119 -10.45 -7.04 -13.26
C LEU A 119 -10.94 -8.39 -12.72
N SER A 120 -10.79 -8.64 -11.41
CA SER A 120 -11.24 -9.87 -10.77
C SER A 120 -12.77 -9.93 -10.64
N GLU A 121 -13.43 -8.79 -10.42
CA GLU A 121 -14.89 -8.69 -10.38
C GLU A 121 -15.52 -8.93 -11.77
N HIS A 122 -14.91 -8.44 -12.84
CA HIS A 122 -15.40 -8.63 -14.21
C HIS A 122 -15.38 -10.09 -14.70
N GLN A 123 -14.45 -10.91 -14.21
CA GLN A 123 -14.41 -12.34 -14.56
C GLN A 123 -15.53 -13.15 -13.90
N GLN A 124 -16.03 -12.73 -12.74
CA GLN A 124 -17.14 -13.42 -12.07
C GLN A 124 -18.51 -13.12 -12.69
N THR A 125 -18.66 -11.99 -13.38
CA THR A 125 -19.93 -11.62 -14.03
C THR A 125 -20.14 -12.28 -15.40
N THR A 126 -19.07 -12.78 -16.04
CA THR A 126 -19.12 -13.34 -17.41
C THR A 126 -19.41 -14.85 -17.42
N VAL A 127 -19.53 -15.48 -16.25
CA VAL A 127 -19.89 -16.90 -16.09
C VAL A 127 -21.23 -16.99 -15.36
N ARG A 128 -22.32 -16.60 -16.03
CA ARG A 128 -23.69 -17.01 -15.70
C ARG A 128 -24.52 -17.15 -16.97
#